data_AF-A0A8V0XXV4-F1
#
_entry.id   AF-A0A8V0XXV4-F1
#
_cell.length_a   1.000
_cell.length_b   1.000
_cell.length_c   1.000
_cell.angle_alpha   90.00
_cell.angle_beta   90.00
_cell.angle_gamma   90.00
#
_symmetry.space_group_name_H-M   'P 1'
#
loop_
_entity.id
_entity.type
_entity.pdbx_description
1 polymer ?
#
loop_
_entity_poly.entity_id
_entity_poly.type
_entity_poly.pdbx_seq_one_letter_code
_entity_poly.pdbx_strand_id
1 'polypeptide(L)'
;MPSPAPLAPFCSCGAEAQVGTRLLGFGVDQLRDDNLETYWQSDGSQPHLVNIQFRRKTTVKTLCIYADYKSDESYTPSKISVRVGNNFHNLQEVRQLELVEPSGWIHVPLTDTHKKPIRTFMIQIAVLANHQNGRDTHMRQIKVYTPVEESSIGKFPRCTTIDFMMYRSIR
;
A
#
# COMPACT_ATOMS: atom_id res chain seq x y z
N MET A 1 1.13 5.38 26.97
CA MET A 1 0.54 4.96 25.68
C MET A 1 1.67 4.61 24.73
N PRO A 2 1.70 3.43 24.08
CA PRO A 2 2.82 3.08 23.22
C PRO A 2 2.76 3.88 21.92
N SER A 3 3.85 4.55 21.60
CA SER A 3 4.09 5.19 20.29
C SER A 3 3.89 4.17 19.17
N PRO A 4 3.22 4.50 18.05
CA PRO A 4 3.22 3.65 16.87
C PRO A 4 4.68 3.47 16.40
N ALA A 5 5.08 2.22 16.17
CA ALA A 5 6.42 1.88 15.68
C ALA A 5 6.68 2.54 14.31
N PRO A 6 7.92 2.96 14.01
CA PRO A 6 8.24 3.57 12.73
C PRO A 6 7.97 2.57 11.60
N LEU A 7 7.09 2.96 10.67
CA LEU A 7 6.80 2.18 9.47
C LEU A 7 7.91 2.46 8.44
N ALA A 8 8.54 1.41 7.91
CA ALA A 8 9.60 1.58 6.91
C ALA A 8 9.02 2.06 5.56
N PRO A 9 9.59 3.10 4.93
CA PRO A 9 9.11 3.60 3.66
C PRO A 9 9.33 2.59 2.53
N PHE A 10 8.50 2.74 1.49
CA PHE A 10 8.40 1.88 0.30
C PHE A 10 9.75 1.52 -0.36
N CYS A 11 10.77 2.37 -0.23
CA CYS A 11 12.10 2.20 -0.84
C CYS A 11 12.94 1.04 -0.27
N SER A 12 12.70 0.57 0.96
CA SER A 12 13.54 -0.48 1.56
C SER A 12 13.20 -1.92 1.14
N CYS A 13 12.08 -2.15 0.45
CA CYS A 13 11.63 -3.51 0.11
C CYS A 13 11.91 -3.96 -1.33
N GLY A 14 12.34 -3.06 -2.23
CA GLY A 14 12.64 -3.40 -3.63
C GLY A 14 11.41 -3.80 -4.45
N ALA A 15 10.25 -3.16 -4.20
CA ALA A 15 9.00 -3.43 -4.88
C ALA A 15 8.89 -2.72 -6.25
N GLU A 16 8.50 -3.46 -7.28
CA GLU A 16 8.22 -2.94 -8.62
C GLU A 16 6.70 -2.87 -8.81
N ALA A 17 6.16 -1.68 -9.07
CA ALA A 17 4.74 -1.49 -9.31
C ALA A 17 4.51 -1.45 -10.82
N GLN A 18 3.54 -2.23 -11.27
CA GLN A 18 3.09 -2.33 -12.66
C GLN A 18 1.60 -1.98 -12.70
N VAL A 19 1.21 -0.98 -13.47
CA VAL A 19 -0.19 -0.55 -13.54
C VAL A 19 -0.83 -1.11 -14.82
N GLY A 20 -2.07 -1.59 -14.72
CA GLY A 20 -2.75 -2.33 -15.80
C GLY A 20 -3.23 -1.46 -16.97
N THR A 21 -3.51 -0.18 -16.74
CA THR A 21 -3.97 0.75 -17.78
C THR A 21 -3.46 2.16 -17.49
N ARG A 22 -2.80 2.82 -18.46
CA ARG A 22 -2.11 4.10 -18.28
C ARG A 22 -2.44 5.05 -19.43
N LEU A 23 -2.79 6.29 -19.09
CA LEU A 23 -2.77 7.42 -20.00
C LEU A 23 -1.31 7.95 -20.11
N LEU A 24 -0.78 8.08 -21.33
CA LEU A 24 0.61 8.51 -21.57
C LEU A 24 0.86 9.88 -20.91
N GLY A 25 1.82 9.95 -19.98
CA GLY A 25 2.12 11.15 -19.18
C GLY A 25 1.84 11.03 -17.67
N PHE A 26 0.85 10.22 -17.26
CA PHE A 26 0.45 10.01 -15.85
C PHE A 26 0.66 8.54 -15.46
N GLY A 27 1.88 8.17 -15.14
CA GLY A 27 2.30 6.80 -14.86
C GLY A 27 2.47 6.42 -13.40
N VAL A 28 3.16 5.28 -13.22
CA VAL A 28 3.55 4.74 -11.90
C VAL A 28 4.50 5.68 -11.16
N ASP A 29 5.22 6.52 -11.90
CA ASP A 29 6.19 7.46 -11.35
C ASP A 29 5.49 8.50 -10.47
N GLN A 30 4.32 8.99 -10.89
CA GLN A 30 3.47 9.92 -10.11
C GLN A 30 2.86 9.27 -8.87
N LEU A 31 2.73 7.94 -8.82
CA LEU A 31 2.26 7.24 -7.61
C LEU A 31 3.32 7.17 -6.49
N ARG A 32 4.55 7.57 -6.80
CA ARG A 32 5.75 7.35 -5.98
C ARG A 32 6.57 8.63 -5.78
N ASP A 33 6.19 9.75 -6.39
CA ASP A 33 6.97 10.99 -6.40
C ASP A 33 6.84 11.80 -5.09
N ASP A 34 6.06 11.31 -4.13
CA ASP A 34 5.79 11.98 -2.87
C ASP A 34 5.10 13.35 -3.02
N ASN A 35 4.58 13.64 -4.22
CA ASN A 35 3.80 14.84 -4.49
C ASN A 35 2.31 14.52 -4.49
N LEU A 36 1.54 15.30 -3.74
CA LEU A 36 0.09 15.13 -3.67
C LEU A 36 -0.64 15.84 -4.80
N GLU A 37 0.03 16.71 -5.56
CA GLU A 37 -0.54 17.43 -6.70
C GLU A 37 -0.58 16.57 -7.96
N THR A 38 0.35 15.63 -8.09
CA THR A 38 0.42 14.67 -9.19
C THR A 38 -0.47 13.46 -8.89
N TYR A 39 -0.99 12.86 -9.95
CA TYR A 39 -1.87 11.71 -9.84
C TYR A 39 -1.68 10.75 -11.01
N TRP A 40 -1.85 9.47 -10.74
CA TRP A 40 -2.15 8.50 -11.78
C TRP A 40 -3.61 8.61 -12.16
N GLN A 41 -3.87 8.68 -13.46
CA GLN A 41 -5.19 8.59 -14.03
C GLN A 41 -5.32 7.26 -14.78
N SER A 42 -6.35 6.50 -14.43
CA SER A 42 -6.72 5.33 -15.22
C SER A 42 -7.37 5.76 -16.54
N ASP A 43 -7.24 4.93 -17.57
CA ASP A 43 -7.91 5.12 -18.84
C ASP A 43 -8.32 3.74 -19.35
N GLY A 44 -9.60 3.42 -19.26
CA GLY A 44 -10.09 2.10 -19.67
C GLY A 44 -11.42 1.69 -19.05
N SER A 45 -11.78 0.42 -19.25
CA SER A 45 -12.96 -0.19 -18.62
C SER A 45 -12.68 -0.60 -17.18
N GLN A 46 -13.63 -0.36 -16.29
CA GLN A 46 -13.57 -0.86 -14.91
C GLN A 46 -13.59 -2.40 -14.86
N PRO A 47 -12.92 -3.03 -13.88
CA PRO A 47 -12.19 -2.41 -12.77
C PRO A 47 -10.78 -1.92 -13.15
N HIS A 48 -10.37 -0.78 -12.59
CA HIS A 48 -9.02 -0.25 -12.80
C HIS A 48 -8.03 -0.93 -11.87
N LEU A 49 -6.94 -1.48 -12.43
CA LEU A 49 -6.03 -2.36 -11.70
C LEU A 49 -4.64 -1.72 -11.52
N VAL A 50 -4.18 -1.66 -10.27
CA VAL A 50 -2.80 -1.34 -9.90
C VAL A 50 -2.15 -2.59 -9.31
N ASN A 51 -1.12 -3.11 -9.98
CA ASN A 51 -0.38 -4.28 -9.52
C ASN A 51 0.94 -3.85 -8.88
N ILE A 52 1.31 -4.49 -7.78
CA ILE A 52 2.57 -4.27 -7.08
C ILE A 52 3.20 -5.63 -6.91
N GLN A 53 4.34 -5.85 -7.58
CA GLN A 53 5.07 -7.10 -7.55
C GLN A 53 6.37 -6.92 -6.77
N PHE A 54 6.64 -7.87 -5.88
CA PHE A 54 7.87 -7.91 -5.10
C PHE A 54 8.82 -8.94 -5.71
N ARG A 55 10.11 -8.61 -5.82
CA ARG A 55 11.15 -9.54 -6.29
C ARG A 55 11.30 -10.78 -5.39
N ARG A 56 10.91 -10.66 -4.13
CA ARG A 56 10.91 -11.74 -3.12
C ARG A 56 9.64 -11.69 -2.30
N LYS A 57 9.24 -12.82 -1.71
CA LYS A 57 8.07 -12.90 -0.84
C LYS A 57 8.21 -11.93 0.32
N THR A 58 7.46 -10.84 0.27
CA THR A 58 7.61 -9.70 1.19
C THR A 58 6.46 -9.71 2.18
N THR A 59 6.80 -9.48 3.46
CA THR A 59 5.81 -9.33 4.52
C THR A 59 5.28 -7.90 4.48
N VAL A 60 3.98 -7.74 4.27
CA VAL A 60 3.30 -6.44 4.21
C VAL A 60 2.31 -6.34 5.35
N LYS A 61 2.25 -5.18 5.99
CA LYS A 61 1.39 -4.93 7.15
C LYS A 61 0.27 -3.95 6.83
N THR A 62 0.59 -2.87 6.12
CA THR A 62 -0.36 -1.80 5.85
C THR A 62 -0.14 -1.27 4.44
N LEU A 63 -1.22 -1.20 3.68
CA LEU A 63 -1.30 -0.46 2.43
C LEU A 63 -1.95 0.88 2.72
N CYS A 64 -1.37 1.96 2.22
CA CYS A 64 -1.86 3.31 2.37
C CYS A 64 -2.14 3.88 0.98
N ILE A 65 -3.32 4.44 0.80
CA ILE A 65 -3.76 5.05 -0.46
C ILE A 65 -4.18 6.47 -0.12
N TYR A 66 -3.71 7.44 -0.90
CA TYR A 66 -4.17 8.82 -0.77
C TYR A 66 -5.27 9.09 -1.79
N ALA A 67 -6.42 9.55 -1.31
CA ALA A 67 -7.55 9.99 -2.14
C ALA A 67 -8.21 11.21 -1.49
N ASP A 68 -8.63 12.18 -2.30
CA ASP A 68 -9.30 13.38 -1.81
C ASP A 68 -10.51 13.75 -2.68
N TYR A 69 -11.70 13.57 -2.13
CA TYR A 69 -12.96 13.83 -2.81
C TYR A 69 -13.14 15.28 -3.22
N LYS A 70 -12.64 16.22 -2.44
CA LYS A 70 -12.76 17.65 -2.76
C LYS A 70 -11.96 18.05 -3.99
N SER A 71 -10.85 17.35 -4.23
CA SER A 71 -9.96 17.63 -5.35
C SER A 71 -10.33 16.80 -6.59
N ASP A 72 -10.80 15.56 -6.39
CA ASP A 72 -10.97 14.57 -7.45
C ASP A 72 -12.45 14.33 -7.84
N GLU A 73 -13.43 14.76 -7.02
CA GLU A 73 -14.87 14.62 -7.26
C GLU A 73 -15.26 13.22 -7.76
N SER A 74 -15.71 13.09 -9.02
CA SER A 74 -16.11 11.82 -9.65
C SER A 74 -14.95 10.85 -9.91
N TYR A 75 -13.70 11.31 -9.95
CA TYR A 75 -12.52 10.47 -10.13
C TYR A 75 -12.10 9.77 -8.83
N THR A 76 -12.76 10.10 -7.71
CA THR A 76 -12.47 9.51 -6.41
C THR A 76 -13.00 8.07 -6.33
N PRO A 77 -12.17 7.07 -6.01
CA PRO A 77 -12.63 5.71 -5.86
C PRO A 77 -13.65 5.60 -4.72
N SER A 78 -14.80 4.99 -4.98
CA SER A 78 -15.83 4.70 -3.98
C SER A 78 -15.74 3.27 -3.47
N LYS A 79 -15.23 2.35 -4.30
CA LYS A 79 -15.10 0.93 -3.94
C LYS A 79 -13.77 0.37 -4.40
N ILE A 80 -12.97 -0.11 -3.45
CA ILE A 80 -11.64 -0.68 -3.70
C ILE A 80 -11.59 -2.11 -3.16
N SER A 81 -11.07 -3.03 -3.95
CA SER A 81 -10.74 -4.40 -3.56
C SER A 81 -9.22 -4.57 -3.55
N VAL A 82 -8.68 -5.03 -2.43
CA VAL A 82 -7.27 -5.34 -2.27
C VAL A 82 -7.09 -6.86 -2.26
N ARG A 83 -6.30 -7.33 -3.22
CA ARG A 83 -6.05 -8.73 -3.49
C ARG A 83 -4.57 -9.02 -3.34
N VAL A 84 -4.24 -10.22 -2.89
CA VAL A 84 -2.85 -10.68 -2.74
C VAL A 84 -2.70 -12.05 -3.36
N GLY A 85 -1.50 -12.36 -3.83
CA GLY A 85 -1.24 -13.65 -4.44
C GLY A 85 0.22 -13.87 -4.79
N ASN A 86 0.50 -15.07 -5.28
CA ASN A 86 1.84 -15.39 -5.79
C ASN A 86 1.99 -14.94 -7.26
N ASN A 87 0.92 -15.06 -8.04
CA ASN A 87 0.88 -14.85 -9.48
C ASN A 87 -0.47 -14.21 -9.88
N PHE A 88 -0.57 -13.63 -11.08
CA PHE A 88 -1.81 -13.00 -11.59
C PHE A 88 -3.04 -13.91 -11.58
N HIS A 89 -2.87 -15.23 -11.75
CA HIS A 89 -3.97 -16.20 -11.76
C HIS A 89 -4.41 -16.65 -10.36
N ASN A 90 -3.64 -16.36 -9.32
CA ASN A 90 -3.90 -16.81 -7.94
C ASN A 90 -3.96 -15.61 -6.99
N LEU A 91 -4.71 -14.59 -7.39
CA LEU A 91 -5.02 -13.44 -6.56
C LEU A 91 -6.28 -13.70 -5.76
N GLN A 92 -6.17 -13.61 -4.43
CA GLN A 92 -7.30 -13.73 -3.51
C GLN A 92 -7.61 -12.37 -2.90
N GLU A 93 -8.89 -12.02 -2.85
CA GLU A 93 -9.35 -10.81 -2.17
C GLU A 93 -9.17 -10.97 -0.66
N VAL A 94 -8.40 -10.05 -0.07
CA VAL A 94 -8.16 -9.99 1.37
C VAL A 94 -9.11 -8.99 2.01
N ARG A 95 -9.31 -7.85 1.33
CA ARG A 95 -10.07 -6.75 1.88
C ARG A 95 -10.79 -5.98 0.79
N GLN A 96 -12.08 -5.73 1.01
CA GLN A 96 -12.85 -4.76 0.25
C GLN A 96 -13.11 -3.54 1.14
N LEU A 97 -12.99 -2.35 0.56
CA LEU A 97 -13.25 -1.07 1.20
C LEU A 97 -14.31 -0.32 0.41
N GLU A 98 -15.24 0.28 1.14
CA GLU A 98 -16.19 1.26 0.63
C GLU A 98 -15.80 2.61 1.23
N LEU A 99 -15.57 3.58 0.35
CA LEU A 99 -15.07 4.91 0.66
C LEU A 99 -16.21 5.89 0.39
N VAL A 100 -16.55 6.69 1.38
CA VAL A 100 -17.56 7.75 1.27
C VAL A 100 -16.84 9.07 1.45
N GLU A 101 -16.66 9.81 0.35
CA GLU A 101 -15.98 11.11 0.32
C GLU A 101 -14.64 11.14 1.10
N PRO A 102 -13.67 10.25 0.76
CA PRO A 102 -12.40 10.21 1.48
C PRO A 102 -11.64 11.52 1.29
N SER A 103 -11.02 12.03 2.36
CA SER A 103 -10.23 13.27 2.33
C SER A 103 -8.87 13.08 3.03
N GLY A 104 -8.00 12.25 2.46
CA GLY A 104 -6.63 12.04 2.95
C GLY A 104 -6.12 10.61 2.82
N TRP A 105 -5.23 10.21 3.75
CA TRP A 105 -4.62 8.88 3.76
C TRP A 105 -5.58 7.81 4.29
N ILE A 106 -5.89 6.85 3.43
CA ILE A 106 -6.66 5.66 3.75
C ILE A 106 -5.70 4.55 4.13
N HIS A 107 -5.78 4.05 5.36
CA HIS A 107 -4.95 2.97 5.87
C HIS A 107 -5.69 1.63 5.78
N VAL A 108 -5.21 0.74 4.93
CA VAL A 108 -5.73 -0.61 4.73
C VAL A 108 -4.84 -1.62 5.44
N PRO A 109 -5.28 -2.23 6.56
CA PRO A 109 -4.53 -3.29 7.21
C PRO A 109 -4.53 -4.56 6.34
N LEU A 110 -3.33 -5.04 6.01
CA LEU A 110 -3.11 -6.29 5.29
C LEU A 110 -2.78 -7.40 6.29
N THR A 111 -3.77 -7.79 7.07
CA THR A 111 -3.64 -8.84 8.08
C THR A 111 -4.48 -10.05 7.73
N ASP A 112 -3.92 -11.22 7.99
CA ASP A 112 -4.61 -12.51 7.88
C ASP A 112 -5.63 -12.71 9.02
N THR A 113 -6.38 -13.82 8.97
CA THR A 113 -7.35 -14.30 9.96
C THR A 113 -6.78 -14.30 11.38
N HIS A 114 -5.48 -14.60 11.53
CA HIS A 114 -4.77 -14.59 12.81
C HIS A 114 -4.19 -13.22 13.21
N LYS A 115 -4.63 -12.11 12.59
CA LYS A 115 -4.10 -10.74 12.77
C LYS A 115 -2.59 -10.60 12.50
N LYS A 116 -2.02 -11.52 11.72
CA LYS A 116 -0.61 -11.49 11.33
C LYS A 116 -0.44 -10.76 9.99
N PRO A 117 0.66 -10.02 9.79
CA PRO A 117 0.97 -9.43 8.48
C PRO A 117 1.03 -10.49 7.38
N ILE A 118 0.53 -10.16 6.19
CA ILE A 118 0.47 -11.08 5.06
C ILE A 118 1.84 -11.15 4.36
N ARG A 119 2.23 -12.35 3.93
CA ARG A 119 3.45 -12.57 3.13
C ARG A 119 3.07 -12.91 1.70
N THR A 120 3.35 -12.02 0.77
CA THR A 120 2.92 -12.15 -0.63
C THR A 120 4.03 -11.78 -1.62
N PHE A 121 3.94 -12.29 -2.86
CA PHE A 121 4.77 -11.82 -3.97
C PHE A 121 4.10 -10.68 -4.74
N MET A 122 2.78 -10.57 -4.64
CA MET A 122 2.03 -9.58 -5.39
C MET A 122 0.86 -9.04 -4.56
N ILE A 123 0.60 -7.73 -4.71
CA ILE A 123 -0.62 -7.06 -4.29
C ILE A 123 -1.28 -6.50 -5.54
N GLN A 124 -2.58 -6.66 -5.67
CA GLN A 124 -3.39 -6.00 -6.69
C GLN A 124 -4.44 -5.15 -6.00
N ILE A 125 -4.48 -3.87 -6.36
CA ILE A 125 -5.51 -2.94 -5.95
C ILE A 125 -6.45 -2.80 -7.14
N ALA A 126 -7.71 -3.20 -6.95
CA ALA A 126 -8.74 -3.14 -7.96
C ALA A 126 -9.77 -2.08 -7.55
N VAL A 127 -9.85 -0.99 -8.32
CA VAL A 127 -10.91 0.01 -8.16
C VAL A 127 -12.13 -0.51 -8.90
N LEU A 128 -13.14 -0.90 -8.13
CA LEU A 128 -14.36 -1.52 -8.63
C LEU A 128 -15.40 -0.47 -9.07
N ALA A 129 -15.42 0.68 -8.40
CA ALA A 129 -16.32 1.79 -8.69
C ALA A 129 -15.74 3.11 -8.18
N ASN A 130 -16.18 4.21 -8.81
CA ASN A 130 -15.88 5.58 -8.40
C ASN A 130 -17.13 6.30 -7.89
N HIS A 131 -16.94 7.47 -7.27
CA HIS A 131 -18.05 8.35 -6.91
C HIS A 131 -18.76 8.88 -8.16
N GLN A 132 -20.06 9.15 -8.04
CA GLN A 132 -20.89 9.69 -9.13
C GLN A 132 -20.83 8.89 -10.45
N ASN A 133 -20.50 7.59 -10.38
CA ASN A 133 -20.24 6.73 -11.54
C ASN A 133 -19.14 7.25 -12.48
N GLY A 134 -18.12 7.92 -11.92
CA GLY A 134 -16.96 8.36 -12.69
C GLY A 134 -16.30 7.22 -13.45
N ARG A 135 -15.97 7.46 -14.72
CA ARG A 135 -15.41 6.44 -15.61
C ARG A 135 -14.00 6.06 -15.20
N ASP A 136 -13.16 7.07 -14.97
CA ASP A 136 -11.74 6.95 -14.66
C ASP A 136 -11.48 7.28 -13.19
N THR A 137 -10.34 6.85 -12.68
CA THR A 137 -9.95 7.03 -11.28
C THR A 137 -8.66 7.82 -11.20
N HIS A 138 -8.60 8.75 -10.24
CA HIS A 138 -7.36 9.39 -9.82
C HIS A 138 -6.84 8.71 -8.56
N MET A 139 -5.59 8.25 -8.61
CA MET A 139 -4.86 7.88 -7.40
C MET A 139 -3.62 8.74 -7.33
N ARG A 140 -3.51 9.53 -6.26
CA ARG A 140 -2.37 10.44 -6.06
C ARG A 140 -1.16 9.66 -5.58
N GLN A 141 -1.31 8.94 -4.47
CA GLN A 141 -0.19 8.20 -3.91
C GLN A 141 -0.56 6.85 -3.31
N ILE A 142 0.38 5.91 -3.41
CA ILE A 142 0.29 4.59 -2.81
C ILE A 142 1.56 4.30 -2.02
N LYS A 143 1.40 3.94 -0.75
CA LYS A 143 2.51 3.51 0.12
C LYS A 143 2.22 2.13 0.67
N VAL A 144 3.17 1.22 0.55
CA VAL A 144 3.12 -0.11 1.16
C VAL A 144 4.13 -0.15 2.28
N TYR A 145 3.66 -0.48 3.47
CA TYR A 145 4.45 -0.60 4.67
C TYR A 145 4.65 -2.06 5.06
N THR A 146 5.90 -2.44 5.23
CA THR A 146 6.30 -3.72 5.79
C THR A 146 6.43 -3.60 7.31
N PRO A 147 6.10 -4.64 8.09
CA PRO A 147 6.45 -4.62 9.51
C PRO A 147 7.97 -4.51 9.60
N VAL A 148 8.48 -3.53 10.34
CA VAL A 148 9.88 -3.53 10.73
C VAL A 148 10.05 -4.73 11.65
N GLU A 149 10.84 -5.72 11.23
CA GLU A 149 11.37 -6.68 12.17
C GLU A 149 12.22 -5.86 13.14
N GLU A 150 11.72 -5.62 14.36
CA GLU A 150 12.61 -5.49 15.49
C GLU A 150 13.36 -6.82 15.51
N SER A 151 14.54 -6.83 14.90
CA SER A 151 15.46 -7.96 14.85
C SER A 151 15.47 -8.56 16.25
N SER A 152 14.80 -9.71 16.37
CA SER A 152 14.72 -10.47 17.60
C SER A 152 16.04 -11.19 17.75
N ILE A 153 17.08 -10.41 18.05
CA ILE A 153 18.24 -10.92 18.77
C ILE A 153 17.72 -11.21 20.18
N GLY A 154 17.19 -12.43 20.34
CA GLY A 154 16.75 -12.98 21.61
C GLY A 154 15.35 -12.53 22.04
N LYS A 155 14.58 -13.50 22.55
CA LYS A 155 13.46 -13.23 23.46
C LYS A 155 14.02 -12.62 24.74
N PHE A 156 14.28 -11.31 24.76
CA PHE A 156 14.57 -10.58 25.99
C PHE A 156 13.66 -9.35 26.08
N PRO A 157 13.19 -8.98 27.29
CA PRO A 157 12.41 -7.77 27.48
C PRO A 157 13.22 -6.56 26.99
N ARG A 158 12.51 -5.56 26.42
CA ARG A 158 13.09 -4.29 25.97
C ARG A 158 13.88 -3.66 27.13
N CYS A 159 15.20 -3.86 27.16
CA CYS A 159 16.09 -3.07 27.99
C CYS A 159 16.43 -1.81 27.20
N THR A 160 15.93 -0.67 27.64
CA THR A 160 16.09 0.65 27.00
C THR A 160 17.38 1.36 27.40
N THR A 161 18.28 0.71 28.14
CA THR A 161 19.49 1.36 28.65
C THR A 161 20.54 1.50 27.55
N ILE A 162 21.11 2.70 27.47
CA ILE A 162 22.10 3.14 26.46
C ILE A 162 23.31 2.20 26.39
N ASP A 163 23.72 1.64 27.53
CA ASP A 163 24.85 0.70 27.64
C ASP A 163 24.68 -0.57 26.78
N PHE A 164 23.45 -1.04 26.56
CA PHE A 164 23.18 -2.25 25.78
C PHE A 164 23.13 -1.99 24.28
N MET A 165 22.90 -0.74 23.86
CA MET A 165 22.87 -0.37 22.44
C MET A 165 24.27 -0.24 21.83
N MET A 166 25.30 0.04 22.64
CA MET A 166 26.67 0.23 22.18
C MET A 166 27.30 -1.06 21.61
N TYR A 167 26.88 -2.23 22.11
CA TYR A 167 27.35 -3.54 21.64
C TYR A 167 26.45 -4.16 20.55
N ARG A 168 25.44 -3.44 20.06
CA ARG A 168 24.37 -4.01 19.22
C ARG A 168 24.78 -4.22 17.76
N SER A 169 25.91 -3.67 17.33
CA SER A 169 26.50 -3.90 16.01
C SER A 169 28.02 -3.83 16.10
N ILE A 170 28.68 -4.96 15.91
CA ILE A 170 30.11 -4.97 15.58
C ILE A 170 30.20 -4.60 14.10
N ARG A 171 30.94 -3.53 13.78
CA ARG A 171 31.27 -3.14 12.41
C ARG A 171 32.70 -3.53 12.10
#